data_AF-A0A543Q3N3-F1
#
_entry.id   AF-A0A543Q3N3-F1
#
_cell.length_a   1.000
_cell.length_b   1.000
_cell.length_c   1.000
_cell.angle_alpha   90.00
_cell.angle_beta   90.00
_cell.angle_gamma   90.00
#
_symmetry.space_group_name_H-M   'P 1'
#
loop_
_entity.id
_entity.type
_entity.pdbx_description
1 polymer ?
#
loop_
_entity_poly.entity_id
_entity_poly.type
_entity_poly.pdbx_seq_one_letter_code
_entity_poly.pdbx_strand_id
1 'polypeptide(L)'
;MRPDQQSGFTLIELMIVIAIIGIIAAIAIPQYEKYIQSARIAAVAADVKLAVDATTDAFAAARTVGTVNIMNTINKAQTIGDSAYPSDNEYISGKGTACGQVGFSPSTITPSAQSVTLYLGGTNCSSTQEEENLISTLKQESIPVSMPDGTITITADGKVG
;
A
#
# COMPACT_ATOMS: atom_id res chain seq x y z
N MET A 1 -18.27 -61.16 -20.74
CA MET A 1 -17.26 -60.17 -20.29
C MET A 1 -17.39 -58.97 -21.20
N ARG A 2 -17.74 -57.80 -20.67
CA ARG A 2 -17.80 -56.54 -21.44
C ARG A 2 -16.37 -55.99 -21.47
N PRO A 3 -15.77 -55.71 -22.64
CA PRO A 3 -14.46 -55.09 -22.68
C PRO A 3 -14.64 -53.63 -22.25
N ASP A 4 -14.10 -53.28 -21.08
CA ASP A 4 -13.96 -51.88 -20.69
C ASP A 4 -12.95 -51.25 -21.64
N GLN A 5 -13.42 -50.34 -22.50
CA GLN A 5 -12.58 -49.52 -23.36
C GLN A 5 -11.80 -48.55 -22.47
N GLN A 6 -10.62 -48.99 -22.02
CA GLN A 6 -9.67 -48.13 -21.34
C GLN A 6 -9.11 -47.13 -22.35
N SER A 7 -9.79 -45.99 -22.48
CA SER A 7 -9.31 -44.85 -23.26
C SER A 7 -8.19 -44.18 -22.45
N GLY A 8 -6.95 -44.57 -22.71
CA GLY A 8 -5.77 -43.95 -22.10
C GLY A 8 -5.44 -42.62 -22.77
N PHE A 9 -5.03 -41.63 -21.96
CA PHE A 9 -4.53 -40.34 -22.43
C PHE A 9 -3.21 -40.55 -23.21
N THR A 10 -3.08 -39.97 -24.40
CA THR A 10 -1.88 -40.17 -25.21
C THR A 10 -0.74 -39.27 -24.73
N LEU A 11 0.50 -39.77 -24.81
CA LEU A 11 1.70 -38.97 -24.50
C LEU A 11 1.80 -37.71 -25.39
N ILE A 12 1.30 -37.80 -26.62
CA ILE A 12 1.28 -36.68 -27.56
C ILE A 12 0.23 -35.62 -27.18
N GLU A 13 -0.95 -36.02 -26.69
CA GLU A 13 -1.93 -35.07 -26.12
C GLU A 13 -1.32 -34.31 -24.95
N LEU A 14 -0.60 -35.00 -24.07
CA LEU A 14 0.03 -34.36 -22.92
C LEU A 14 1.12 -33.36 -23.36
N MET A 15 1.93 -33.70 -24.36
CA MET A 15 2.97 -32.79 -24.86
C MET A 15 2.40 -31.51 -25.48
N ILE A 16 1.30 -31.60 -26.23
CA ILE A 16 0.66 -30.42 -26.83
C ILE A 16 0.05 -29.52 -25.74
N VAL A 17 -0.58 -30.10 -24.72
CA VAL A 17 -1.15 -29.35 -23.60
C VAL A 17 -0.07 -28.56 -22.87
N ILE A 18 1.07 -29.17 -22.56
CA ILE A 18 2.18 -28.50 -21.89
C ILE A 18 2.75 -27.37 -22.75
N ALA A 19 2.86 -27.58 -24.07
CA ALA A 19 3.34 -26.54 -24.99
C ALA A 19 2.41 -25.31 -25.01
N ILE A 20 1.09 -25.51 -25.03
CA ILE A 20 0.11 -24.41 -24.99
C ILE A 20 0.15 -23.68 -23.64
N ILE A 21 0.20 -24.41 -22.52
CA ILE A 21 0.32 -23.83 -21.18
C ILE A 21 1.59 -22.99 -21.07
N GLY A 22 2.71 -23.46 -21.64
CA GLY A 22 3.98 -22.74 -21.65
C GLY A 22 3.90 -21.38 -22.35
N ILE A 23 3.23 -21.30 -23.51
CA ILE A 23 3.03 -20.03 -24.25
C ILE A 23 2.16 -19.07 -23.44
N ILE A 24 1.05 -19.56 -22.87
CA ILE A 24 0.14 -18.72 -22.08
C ILE A 24 0.85 -18.21 -20.82
N ALA A 25 1.58 -19.07 -20.10
CA ALA A 25 2.28 -18.72 -18.89
C ALA A 25 3.33 -17.62 -19.12
N ALA A 26 4.05 -17.65 -20.24
CA ALA A 26 5.07 -16.65 -20.57
C ALA A 26 4.50 -15.21 -20.69
N ILE A 27 3.25 -15.06 -21.11
CA ILE A 27 2.57 -13.76 -21.22
C ILE A 27 1.80 -13.45 -19.94
N ALA A 28 1.12 -14.44 -19.37
CA ALA A 28 0.22 -14.25 -18.24
C ALA A 28 0.97 -13.91 -16.94
N ILE A 29 2.12 -14.53 -16.67
CA ILE A 29 2.89 -14.29 -15.43
C ILE A 29 3.32 -12.82 -15.29
N PRO A 30 4.04 -12.21 -16.25
CA PRO A 30 4.47 -10.81 -16.09
C PRO A 30 3.28 -9.83 -16.09
N GLN A 31 2.18 -10.15 -16.77
CA GLN A 31 0.96 -9.33 -16.72
C GLN A 31 0.27 -9.42 -15.35
N TYR A 32 0.20 -10.61 -14.76
CA TYR A 32 -0.37 -10.83 -13.44
C TYR A 32 0.45 -10.13 -12.35
N GLU A 33 1.79 -10.18 -12.44
CA GLU A 33 2.68 -9.44 -11.52
C GLU A 33 2.42 -7.93 -11.57
N LYS A 34 2.28 -7.35 -12.76
CA LYS A 34 1.92 -5.93 -12.93
C LYS A 34 0.53 -5.58 -12.37
N TYR A 35 -0.43 -6.49 -12.52
CA TYR A 35 -1.77 -6.31 -11.95
C TYR A 35 -1.73 -6.26 -10.43
N ILE A 36 -1.05 -7.22 -9.79
CA ILE A 36 -0.88 -7.25 -8.34
C ILE A 36 -0.12 -6.01 -7.84
N GLN A 37 0.92 -5.58 -8.57
CA GLN A 37 1.67 -4.36 -8.27
C GLN A 37 0.77 -3.12 -8.31
N SER A 38 -0.04 -2.97 -9.36
CA SER A 38 -0.96 -1.83 -9.50
C SER A 38 -2.03 -1.82 -8.40
N ALA A 39 -2.54 -3.00 -8.02
CA ALA A 39 -3.48 -3.14 -6.92
C ALA A 39 -2.86 -2.71 -5.58
N ARG A 40 -1.59 -3.06 -5.33
CA ARG A 40 -0.84 -2.61 -4.15
C ARG A 40 -0.67 -1.10 -4.11
N ILE A 41 -0.29 -0.48 -5.23
CA ILE A 41 -0.15 0.98 -5.31
C ILE A 41 -1.47 1.69 -4.99
N ALA A 42 -2.58 1.18 -5.51
CA ALA A 42 -3.90 1.73 -5.23
C ALA A 42 -4.29 1.61 -3.74
N ALA A 43 -3.96 0.49 -3.10
CA ALA A 43 -4.17 0.30 -1.67
C ALA A 43 -3.36 1.30 -0.84
N VAL A 44 -2.05 1.42 -1.11
CA VAL A 44 -1.18 2.41 -0.44
C VAL A 44 -1.75 3.82 -0.60
N ALA A 45 -2.15 4.21 -1.80
CA ALA A 45 -2.69 5.55 -2.05
C ALA A 45 -3.94 5.83 -1.19
N ALA A 46 -4.83 4.86 -1.08
CA ALA A 46 -6.01 4.96 -0.22
C ALA A 46 -5.63 5.07 1.27
N ASP A 47 -4.63 4.32 1.72
CA ASP A 47 -4.16 4.34 3.10
C ASP A 47 -3.50 5.68 3.45
N VAL A 48 -2.77 6.28 2.50
CA VAL A 48 -2.19 7.62 2.62
C VAL A 48 -3.27 8.68 2.73
N LYS A 49 -4.30 8.61 1.87
CA LYS A 49 -5.43 9.53 1.94
C LYS A 49 -6.10 9.47 3.32
N LEU A 50 -6.37 8.25 3.81
CA LEU A 50 -6.94 8.05 5.13
C LEU A 50 -6.04 8.59 6.24
N ALA A 51 -4.72 8.42 6.12
CA ALA A 51 -3.74 8.97 7.05
C ALA A 51 -3.73 10.51 7.06
N VAL A 52 -3.88 11.15 5.90
CA VAL A 52 -3.97 12.61 5.78
C VAL A 52 -5.23 13.14 6.46
N ASP A 53 -6.37 12.54 6.16
CA ASP A 53 -7.66 12.91 6.74
C ASP A 53 -7.64 12.72 8.27
N ALA A 54 -7.17 11.56 8.75
CA ALA A 54 -7.09 11.26 10.17
C ALA A 54 -6.10 12.15 10.93
N THR A 55 -5.00 12.58 10.29
CA THR A 55 -4.06 13.52 10.91
C THR A 55 -4.70 14.90 11.05
N THR A 56 -5.47 15.34 10.04
CA THR A 56 -6.22 16.60 10.08
C THR A 56 -7.28 16.58 11.18
N ASP A 57 -8.04 15.47 11.29
CA ASP A 57 -9.01 15.27 12.35
C ASP A 57 -8.36 15.19 13.74
N ALA A 58 -7.19 14.56 13.84
CA ALA A 58 -6.42 14.50 15.08
C ALA A 58 -5.93 15.89 15.53
N PHE A 59 -5.55 16.78 14.60
CA PHE A 59 -5.26 18.18 14.92
C PHE A 59 -6.49 18.93 15.44
N ALA A 60 -7.66 18.73 14.82
CA ALA A 60 -8.90 19.33 15.28
C ALA A 60 -9.29 18.82 16.68
N ALA A 61 -9.19 17.50 16.91
CA ALA A 61 -9.50 16.87 18.18
C ALA A 61 -8.53 17.31 19.29
N ALA A 62 -7.23 17.41 19.01
CA ALA A 62 -6.23 17.81 20.00
C ALA A 62 -6.50 19.19 20.62
N ARG A 63 -7.14 20.10 19.87
CA ARG A 63 -7.54 21.42 20.39
C ARG A 63 -8.61 21.33 21.49
N THR A 64 -9.41 20.26 21.52
CA THR A 64 -10.51 20.07 22.47
C THR A 64 -10.17 19.07 23.57
N VAL A 65 -9.57 17.94 23.23
CA VAL A 65 -9.30 16.83 24.17
C VAL A 65 -7.84 16.74 24.63
N GLY A 66 -6.96 17.62 24.15
CA GLY A 66 -5.56 17.65 24.55
C GLY A 66 -4.70 16.77 23.65
N THR A 67 -4.16 15.68 24.19
CA THR A 67 -3.24 14.81 23.46
C THR A 67 -4.00 13.72 22.69
N VAL A 68 -3.75 13.60 21.39
CA VAL A 68 -4.40 12.63 20.50
C VAL A 68 -3.34 11.80 19.79
N ASN A 69 -3.53 10.49 19.74
CA ASN A 69 -2.73 9.60 18.90
C ASN A 69 -3.43 9.40 17.56
N ILE A 70 -2.72 9.63 16.46
CA ILE A 70 -3.30 9.58 15.10
C ILE A 70 -3.80 8.17 14.76
N MET A 71 -3.14 7.12 15.24
CA MET A 71 -3.54 5.73 14.98
C MET A 71 -4.87 5.38 15.64
N ASN A 72 -5.20 6.01 16.76
CA ASN A 72 -6.51 5.85 17.39
C ASN A 72 -7.61 6.50 16.54
N THR A 73 -7.32 7.63 15.89
CA THR A 73 -8.26 8.31 14.98
C THR A 73 -8.57 7.47 13.75
N ILE A 74 -7.57 6.76 13.22
CA ILE A 74 -7.73 5.89 12.04
C ILE A 74 -8.62 4.66 12.35
N ASN A 75 -8.88 4.34 13.64
CA ASN A 75 -9.60 3.14 14.10
C ASN A 75 -9.05 1.80 13.59
N LYS A 76 -7.97 1.79 12.80
CA LYS A 76 -7.13 0.63 12.51
C LYS A 76 -6.03 0.58 13.57
N ALA A 77 -6.36 0.07 14.75
CA ALA A 77 -5.34 -0.33 15.71
C ALA A 77 -4.50 -1.44 15.07
N GLN A 78 -3.29 -1.12 14.58
CA GLN A 78 -2.24 -2.07 14.19
C GLN A 78 -2.79 -3.38 13.56
N THR A 79 -3.70 -3.28 12.59
CA THR A 79 -4.27 -4.49 12.00
C THR A 79 -3.30 -5.07 11.01
N ILE A 80 -2.72 -6.19 11.42
CA ILE A 80 -1.98 -7.14 10.60
C ILE A 80 -2.92 -7.66 9.51
N GLY A 81 -2.45 -7.64 8.26
CA GLY A 81 -3.02 -8.45 7.17
C GLY A 81 -3.88 -7.69 6.16
N ASP A 82 -3.34 -6.65 5.52
CA ASP A 82 -3.64 -6.49 4.08
C ASP A 82 -2.80 -7.54 3.32
N SER A 83 -3.34 -8.09 2.24
CA SER A 83 -2.63 -8.98 1.33
C SER A 83 -1.42 -8.30 0.66
N ALA A 84 -1.28 -6.97 0.78
CA ALA A 84 -0.08 -6.21 0.45
C ALA A 84 1.02 -6.26 1.54
N TYR A 85 0.67 -6.47 2.82
CA TYR A 85 1.56 -6.40 4.00
C TYR A 85 1.47 -7.64 4.89
N PRO A 86 2.03 -8.79 4.45
CA PRO A 86 1.81 -10.07 5.13
C PRO A 86 2.51 -10.20 6.51
N SER A 87 3.24 -9.20 7.00
CA SER A 87 4.01 -9.30 8.24
C SER A 87 4.04 -8.07 9.14
N ASP A 88 3.51 -6.91 8.70
CA ASP A 88 3.75 -5.64 9.38
C ASP A 88 2.48 -4.77 9.47
N ASN A 89 2.48 -3.81 10.40
CA ASN A 89 1.37 -2.87 10.57
C ASN A 89 1.34 -1.87 9.42
N GLU A 90 0.15 -1.57 8.91
CA GLU A 90 -0.10 -0.56 7.86
C GLU A 90 0.33 0.85 8.30
N TYR A 91 0.08 1.18 9.57
CA TYR A 91 0.38 2.48 10.18
C TYR A 91 1.40 2.34 11.30
N ILE A 92 2.45 3.19 11.30
CA ILE A 92 3.52 3.12 12.31
C ILE A 92 3.99 4.49 12.80
N SER A 93 4.65 4.52 13.96
CA SER A 93 5.28 5.73 14.49
C SER A 93 6.71 5.81 13.98
N GLY A 94 7.10 6.96 13.41
CA GLY A 94 8.39 7.15 12.77
C GLY A 94 8.37 6.82 11.28
N LYS A 95 9.53 6.46 10.71
CA LYS A 95 9.66 6.13 9.28
C LYS A 95 9.27 4.69 9.00
N GLY A 96 8.45 4.46 7.96
CA GLY A 96 8.12 3.14 7.40
C GLY A 96 9.36 2.25 7.20
N THR A 97 9.32 0.99 7.65
CA THR A 97 10.42 0.04 7.47
C THR A 97 10.11 -1.04 6.43
N ALA A 98 8.84 -1.20 6.07
CA ALA A 98 8.35 -2.10 5.05
C ALA A 98 7.63 -1.32 3.93
N CYS A 99 7.57 -1.95 2.76
CA CYS A 99 6.87 -1.43 1.59
C CYS A 99 5.42 -1.08 1.95
N GLY A 100 4.96 0.11 1.56
CA GLY A 100 3.58 0.58 1.65
C GLY A 100 3.06 0.92 3.04
N GLN A 101 3.91 0.86 4.08
CA GLN A 101 3.57 1.41 5.38
C GLN A 101 3.46 2.94 5.33
N VAL A 102 2.55 3.49 6.12
CA VAL A 102 2.46 4.94 6.37
C VAL A 102 2.95 5.24 7.78
N GLY A 103 4.11 5.88 7.87
CA GLY A 103 4.73 6.30 9.11
C GLY A 103 4.34 7.73 9.51
N PHE A 104 4.24 8.01 10.81
CA PHE A 104 3.92 9.35 11.34
C PHE A 104 5.01 9.88 12.26
N SER A 105 5.44 11.12 12.08
CA SER A 105 6.31 11.81 13.04
C SER A 105 5.90 13.28 13.24
N PRO A 106 5.50 13.68 14.47
CA PRO A 106 5.16 12.79 15.58
C PRO A 106 3.85 12.00 15.31
N SER A 107 3.71 10.81 15.89
CA SER A 107 2.46 10.02 15.84
C SER A 107 1.40 10.45 16.87
N THR A 108 1.81 11.30 17.81
CA THR A 108 0.97 11.86 18.87
C THR A 108 0.95 13.38 18.73
N ILE A 109 -0.24 13.94 18.61
CA ILE A 109 -0.50 15.37 18.47
C ILE A 109 -0.85 15.93 19.85
N THR A 110 -0.19 17.02 20.23
CA THR A 110 -0.55 17.85 21.38
C THR A 110 -1.18 19.15 20.89
N PRO A 111 -1.85 19.93 21.76
CA PRO A 111 -2.45 21.21 21.35
C PRO A 111 -1.46 22.22 20.79
N SER A 112 -0.16 22.07 21.10
CA SER A 112 0.93 22.94 20.63
C SER A 112 1.68 22.38 19.41
N ALA A 113 1.32 21.20 18.92
CA ALA A 113 1.95 20.62 17.74
C ALA A 113 1.61 21.47 16.50
N GLN A 114 2.62 21.80 15.69
CA GLN A 114 2.47 22.67 14.52
C GLN A 114 2.37 21.89 13.21
N SER A 115 2.96 20.69 13.16
CA SER A 115 2.94 19.82 12.00
C SER A 115 3.18 18.37 12.37
N VAL A 116 2.77 17.49 11.46
CA VAL A 116 3.07 16.06 11.43
C VAL A 116 3.58 15.74 10.03
N THR A 117 4.67 14.99 9.96
CA THR A 117 5.20 14.47 8.70
C THR A 117 4.82 13.00 8.57
N LEU A 118 4.16 12.68 7.47
CA LEU A 118 3.95 11.31 7.03
C LEU A 118 5.18 10.87 6.23
N TYR A 119 5.63 9.65 6.49
CA TYR A 119 6.66 8.97 5.72
C TYR A 119 6.01 7.80 5.00
N LEU A 120 6.12 7.80 3.68
CA LEU A 120 5.71 6.67 2.88
C LEU A 120 6.87 5.66 2.88
N GLY A 121 6.64 4.45 3.39
CA GLY A 121 7.58 3.35 3.37
C GLY A 121 7.83 2.87 1.94
N GLY A 122 8.65 3.60 1.19
CA GLY A 122 9.07 3.23 -0.17
C GLY A 122 10.34 2.38 -0.20
N THR A 123 11.11 2.33 0.88
CA THR A 123 12.33 1.51 0.91
C THR A 123 11.95 0.03 0.92
N ASN A 124 12.25 -0.66 -0.19
CA ASN A 124 11.99 -2.08 -0.50
C ASN A 124 10.69 -2.40 -1.27
N CYS A 125 9.89 -1.41 -1.69
CA CYS A 125 8.99 -1.59 -2.84
C CYS A 125 9.88 -1.56 -4.09
N SER A 126 10.05 -2.70 -4.73
CA SER A 126 11.14 -2.94 -5.68
C SER A 126 10.85 -2.36 -7.08
N SER A 127 11.04 -1.04 -7.26
CA SER A 127 11.67 -0.37 -8.42
C SER A 127 11.34 1.13 -8.41
N THR A 128 12.22 1.97 -8.97
CA THR A 128 11.98 3.41 -9.15
C THR A 128 10.66 3.73 -9.87
N GLN A 129 10.16 2.80 -10.69
CA GLN A 129 8.89 2.94 -11.40
C GLN A 129 7.65 2.83 -10.48
N GLU A 130 7.71 2.04 -9.41
CA GLU A 130 6.61 1.91 -8.44
C GLU A 130 6.43 3.20 -7.64
N GLU A 131 7.55 3.81 -7.22
CA GLU A 131 7.55 5.09 -6.53
C GLU A 131 6.96 6.20 -7.41
N GLU A 132 7.35 6.28 -8.69
CA GLU A 132 6.77 7.23 -9.65
C GLU A 132 5.25 7.00 -9.88
N ASN A 133 4.81 5.75 -9.97
CA ASN A 133 3.40 5.39 -10.17
C ASN A 133 2.55 5.73 -8.94
N LEU A 134 3.06 5.48 -7.73
CA LEU A 134 2.40 5.90 -6.50
C LEU A 134 2.31 7.42 -6.41
N ILE A 135 3.41 8.13 -6.70
CA ILE A 135 3.45 9.59 -6.67
C ILE A 135 2.48 10.19 -7.69
N SER A 136 2.38 9.62 -8.89
CA SER A 136 1.42 10.10 -9.90
C SER A 136 -0.03 9.89 -9.46
N THR A 137 -0.33 8.76 -8.79
CA THR A 137 -1.64 8.48 -8.20
C THR A 137 -1.99 9.46 -7.09
N LEU A 138 -1.07 9.72 -6.16
CA LEU A 138 -1.28 10.68 -5.05
C LEU A 138 -1.43 12.12 -5.55
N LYS A 139 -0.68 12.51 -6.58
CA LYS A 139 -0.83 13.81 -7.24
C LYS A 139 -2.20 13.96 -7.91
N GLN A 140 -2.75 12.88 -8.47
CA GLN A 140 -4.10 12.88 -9.03
C GLN A 140 -5.16 13.11 -7.94
N GLU A 141 -4.92 12.64 -6.71
CA GLU A 141 -5.76 12.92 -5.54
C GLU A 141 -5.49 14.28 -4.89
N SER A 142 -4.66 15.14 -5.52
CA SER A 142 -4.27 16.46 -4.99
C SER A 142 -3.51 16.41 -3.66
N ILE A 143 -2.81 15.31 -3.36
CA ILE A 143 -1.95 15.18 -2.19
C ILE A 143 -0.52 15.56 -2.59
N PRO A 144 0.02 16.70 -2.10
CA PRO A 144 1.39 17.09 -2.38
C PRO A 144 2.36 16.19 -1.62
N VAL A 145 3.26 15.55 -2.37
CA VAL A 145 4.34 14.70 -1.84
C VAL A 145 5.67 15.40 -2.12
N SER A 146 6.48 15.63 -1.08
CA SER A 146 7.81 16.20 -1.20
C SER A 146 8.85 15.13 -1.56
N MET A 147 9.64 15.41 -2.60
CA MET A 147 10.75 14.57 -3.07
C MET A 147 12.08 15.01 -2.43
N PRO A 148 13.07 14.12 -2.25
CA PRO A 148 13.14 12.71 -2.66
C PRO A 148 12.64 11.70 -1.62
N ASP A 149 12.21 12.15 -0.45
CA ASP A 149 11.97 11.26 0.70
C ASP A 149 10.55 10.67 0.77
N GLY A 150 9.67 11.00 -0.20
CA GLY A 150 8.28 10.53 -0.21
C GLY A 150 7.50 10.98 1.03
N THR A 151 7.68 12.25 1.44
CA THR A 151 7.07 12.78 2.66
C THR A 151 5.88 13.68 2.35
N ILE A 152 4.90 13.66 3.25
CA ILE A 152 3.73 14.55 3.22
C ILE A 152 3.67 15.25 4.56
N THR A 153 3.73 16.58 4.56
CA THR A 153 3.66 17.38 5.79
C THR A 153 2.26 17.95 5.95
N ILE A 154 1.66 17.68 7.10
CA ILE A 154 0.34 18.17 7.46
C ILE A 154 0.51 19.15 8.60
N THR A 155 0.08 20.38 8.40
CA THR A 155 0.14 21.45 9.40
C THR A 155 -1.11 21.47 10.26
N ALA A 156 -1.01 22.06 11.46
CA ALA A 156 -2.12 22.20 12.40
C ALA A 156 -3.30 23.03 11.86
N ASP A 157 -3.09 23.78 10.77
CA ASP A 157 -4.12 24.53 10.05
C ASP A 157 -4.80 23.71 8.94
N GLY A 158 -4.47 22.41 8.82
CA GLY A 158 -5.04 21.49 7.83
C GLY A 158 -4.41 21.62 6.44
N LYS A 159 -3.35 22.40 6.26
CA LYS A 159 -2.62 22.44 4.98
C LYS A 159 -1.73 21.23 4.86
N VAL A 160 -1.82 20.57 3.70
CA VAL A 160 -0.98 19.44 3.27
C VAL A 160 0.07 20.01 2.31
N GLY A 161 1.34 19.66 2.50
CA GLY A 161 2.47 20.19 1.72
C GLY A 161 3.69 19.29 1.67
#